data_AF-F9P6U6-F1
#
_entry.id   AF-F9P6U6-F1
#
_cell.length_a   1.000
_cell.length_b   1.000
_cell.length_c   1.000
_cell.angle_alpha   90.00
_cell.angle_beta   90.00
_cell.angle_gamma   90.00
#
_symmetry.space_group_name_H-M   'P 1'
#
loop_
_entity.id
_entity.type
_entity.pdbx_description
1 polymer ?
#
loop_
_entity_poly.entity_id
_entity_poly.type
_entity_poly.pdbx_seq_one_letter_code
_entity_poly.pdbx_strand_id
1 'polypeptide(L)'
;MNNSDAVRFTKALIKKYAEYFSNKVEIFNIGLDEYANDVSKESGFGLLQRTGNYPKFINYVNELAKIVKDLHLKPMAFNDGFYYNNDRSSGTFDSDIIISYWTAGWNGYTVASSKYLSEKGHKILNTNDAWYYVLGRETKHSGWYNLEQGLNGMDKTPLDSVPKSEGAKIPILGSMIAAWADEPSRAFNKENFIRWIDRFVERNSSYFRANYKQVDSELSKVPKNLEDYTSESVAKLKQVMDSINRDLSRADQAKVDAYANALKVAREGLVAIERKDYTLKIMENGVLAKSQVFKQLKLTDFKKK
;
A
#
# COMPACT_ATOMS: atom_id res chain seq x y z
N MET A 1 -5.85 -33.35 -9.16
CA MET A 1 -4.77 -33.00 -10.12
C MET A 1 -4.60 -33.94 -11.32
N ASN A 2 -5.29 -35.09 -11.40
CA ASN A 2 -5.07 -36.06 -12.49
C ASN A 2 -5.89 -35.80 -13.77
N ASN A 3 -6.81 -34.82 -13.75
CA ASN A 3 -7.53 -34.39 -14.95
C ASN A 3 -6.66 -33.39 -15.74
N SER A 4 -5.98 -33.88 -16.77
CA SER A 4 -5.03 -33.09 -17.58
C SER A 4 -5.71 -31.96 -18.35
N ASP A 5 -6.94 -32.15 -18.81
CA ASP A 5 -7.69 -31.13 -19.55
C ASP A 5 -8.08 -29.97 -18.64
N ALA A 6 -8.57 -30.27 -17.43
CA ALA A 6 -8.86 -29.26 -16.42
C ALA A 6 -7.60 -28.49 -16.01
N VAL A 7 -6.49 -29.18 -15.77
CA VAL A 7 -5.20 -28.54 -15.43
C VAL A 7 -4.72 -27.62 -16.56
N ARG A 8 -4.79 -28.07 -17.82
CA ARG A 8 -4.37 -27.28 -18.98
C ARG A 8 -5.25 -26.05 -19.17
N PHE A 9 -6.56 -26.21 -19.03
CA PHE A 9 -7.51 -25.11 -19.11
C PHE A 9 -7.27 -24.07 -18.02
N THR A 10 -7.11 -24.49 -16.77
CA THR A 10 -6.85 -23.56 -15.64
C THR A 10 -5.55 -22.78 -15.83
N LYS A 11 -4.47 -23.43 -16.29
CA LYS A 11 -3.21 -22.73 -16.62
C LYS A 11 -3.41 -21.68 -17.72
N ALA A 12 -4.17 -21.99 -18.76
CA ALA A 12 -4.47 -21.04 -19.83
C ALA A 12 -5.33 -19.86 -19.33
N LEU A 13 -6.28 -20.10 -18.42
CA LEU A 13 -7.09 -19.07 -17.79
C LEU A 13 -6.23 -18.14 -16.92
N ILE A 14 -5.36 -18.69 -16.06
CA ILE A 14 -4.42 -17.90 -15.26
C ILE A 14 -3.52 -17.06 -16.16
N LYS A 15 -2.97 -17.65 -17.23
CA LYS A 15 -2.17 -16.92 -18.22
C LYS A 15 -2.94 -15.75 -18.81
N LYS A 16 -4.22 -15.95 -19.18
CA LYS A 16 -5.05 -14.89 -19.76
C LYS A 16 -5.24 -13.70 -18.82
N TYR A 17 -5.43 -13.95 -17.52
CA TYR A 17 -5.48 -12.88 -16.52
C TYR A 17 -4.12 -12.23 -16.31
N ALA A 18 -3.05 -13.01 -16.19
CA ALA A 18 -1.69 -12.49 -16.03
C ALA A 18 -1.28 -11.59 -17.22
N GLU A 19 -1.66 -11.93 -18.45
CA GLU A 19 -1.45 -11.10 -19.64
C GLU A 19 -2.12 -9.73 -19.50
N TYR A 20 -3.36 -9.69 -18.98
CA TYR A 20 -4.06 -8.45 -18.73
C TYR A 20 -3.33 -7.59 -17.69
N PHE A 21 -2.84 -8.20 -16.60
CA PHE A 21 -2.18 -7.47 -15.51
C PHE A 21 -0.71 -7.11 -15.80
N SER A 22 -0.08 -7.75 -16.77
CA SER A 22 1.28 -7.45 -17.20
C SER A 22 1.43 -5.94 -17.52
N ASN A 23 2.53 -5.36 -17.04
CA ASN A 23 2.84 -3.92 -17.09
C ASN A 23 1.87 -2.98 -16.35
N LYS A 24 0.90 -3.51 -15.58
CA LYS A 24 -0.04 -2.70 -14.75
C LYS A 24 0.20 -2.89 -13.26
N VAL A 25 0.72 -4.04 -12.88
CA VAL A 25 1.04 -4.41 -11.49
C VAL A 25 2.40 -5.12 -11.47
N GLU A 26 3.00 -5.22 -10.29
CA GLU A 26 4.28 -5.92 -10.14
C GLU A 26 4.14 -7.39 -9.74
N ILE A 27 3.10 -7.72 -8.98
CA ILE A 27 2.93 -9.02 -8.31
C ILE A 27 1.58 -9.63 -8.73
N PHE A 28 1.57 -10.93 -8.99
CA PHE A 28 0.36 -11.70 -9.26
C PHE A 28 0.28 -12.87 -8.28
N ASN A 29 -0.73 -12.87 -7.41
CA ASN A 29 -0.95 -13.95 -6.45
C ASN A 29 -1.70 -15.12 -7.11
N ILE A 30 -1.09 -16.29 -7.14
CA ILE A 30 -1.67 -17.53 -7.69
C ILE A 30 -2.39 -18.39 -6.63
N GLY A 31 -2.48 -17.92 -5.38
CA GLY A 31 -3.23 -18.55 -4.29
C GLY A 31 -2.48 -19.75 -3.72
N LEU A 32 -2.91 -20.95 -4.10
CA LEU A 32 -2.34 -22.27 -3.73
C LEU A 32 -2.59 -22.72 -2.28
N ASP A 33 -3.46 -22.02 -1.57
CA ASP A 33 -3.89 -22.32 -0.21
C ASP A 33 -4.94 -23.43 -0.14
N GLU A 34 -4.99 -24.08 1.01
CA GLU A 34 -6.10 -24.91 1.49
C GLU A 34 -6.61 -25.94 0.48
N TYR A 35 -5.69 -26.64 -0.20
CA TYR A 35 -6.04 -27.63 -1.23
C TYR A 35 -7.08 -28.63 -0.68
N ALA A 36 -8.27 -28.62 -1.27
CA ALA A 36 -9.36 -29.57 -0.99
C ALA A 36 -9.72 -29.67 0.51
N ASN A 37 -9.78 -28.53 1.20
CA ASN A 37 -10.15 -28.42 2.62
C ASN A 37 -11.61 -28.83 2.93
N ASP A 38 -12.46 -28.95 1.91
CA ASP A 38 -13.88 -29.27 2.00
C ASP A 38 -14.18 -30.77 1.86
N VAL A 39 -13.32 -31.54 1.18
CA VAL A 39 -13.61 -32.93 0.82
C VAL A 39 -13.16 -33.96 1.86
N SER A 40 -12.33 -33.59 2.83
CA SER A 40 -11.77 -34.53 3.80
C SER A 40 -11.47 -33.90 5.16
N LYS A 41 -11.46 -34.74 6.20
CA LYS A 41 -10.99 -34.35 7.55
C LYS A 41 -9.47 -34.33 7.67
N GLU A 42 -8.75 -35.06 6.82
CA GLU A 42 -7.30 -34.88 6.70
C GLU A 42 -7.00 -33.64 5.85
N SER A 43 -5.90 -32.95 6.12
CA SER A 43 -5.39 -31.88 5.24
C SER A 43 -5.27 -32.40 3.81
N GLY A 44 -5.77 -31.67 2.82
CA GLY A 44 -5.63 -32.11 1.43
C GLY A 44 -4.18 -32.11 0.94
N PHE A 45 -3.27 -31.34 1.55
CA PHE A 45 -1.83 -31.50 1.33
C PHE A 45 -1.31 -32.84 1.89
N GLY A 46 -1.80 -33.26 3.05
CA GLY A 46 -1.55 -34.59 3.60
C GLY A 46 -2.07 -35.71 2.70
N LEU A 47 -3.27 -35.56 2.14
CA LEU A 47 -3.83 -36.47 1.14
C LEU A 47 -2.96 -36.54 -0.12
N LEU A 48 -2.46 -35.41 -0.62
CA LEU A 48 -1.53 -35.38 -1.76
C LEU A 48 -0.25 -36.16 -1.46
N GLN A 49 0.32 -36.04 -0.26
CA GLN A 49 1.51 -36.80 0.14
C GLN A 49 1.20 -38.30 0.23
N ARG A 50 0.13 -38.67 0.96
CA ARG A 50 -0.29 -40.07 1.16
C ARG A 50 -0.57 -40.80 -0.15
N THR A 51 -1.13 -40.11 -1.15
CA THR A 51 -1.46 -40.67 -2.46
C THR A 51 -0.34 -40.54 -3.50
N GLY A 52 0.84 -40.02 -3.11
CA GLY A 52 1.98 -39.84 -4.02
C GLY A 52 1.75 -38.76 -5.10
N ASN A 53 0.78 -37.87 -4.92
CA ASN A 53 0.46 -36.81 -5.87
C ASN A 53 1.08 -35.44 -5.50
N TYR A 54 1.74 -35.32 -4.36
CA TYR A 54 2.40 -34.08 -3.94
C TYR A 54 3.49 -33.60 -4.92
N PRO A 55 4.33 -34.46 -5.56
CA PRO A 55 5.23 -34.02 -6.63
C PRO A 55 4.51 -33.37 -7.83
N LYS A 56 3.28 -33.82 -8.16
CA LYS A 56 2.47 -33.20 -9.22
C LYS A 56 1.98 -31.82 -8.81
N PHE A 57 1.66 -31.62 -7.53
CA PHE A 57 1.35 -30.30 -6.98
C PHE A 57 2.55 -29.35 -7.11
N ILE A 58 3.74 -29.78 -6.68
CA ILE A 58 4.97 -28.99 -6.83
C ILE A 58 5.19 -28.59 -8.30
N ASN A 59 5.06 -29.54 -9.24
CA ASN A 59 5.22 -29.24 -10.66
C ASN A 59 4.20 -28.20 -11.15
N TYR A 60 2.93 -28.36 -10.78
CA TYR A 60 1.88 -27.40 -11.15
C TYR A 60 2.17 -25.99 -10.61
N VAL A 61 2.61 -25.87 -9.35
CA VAL A 61 3.00 -24.60 -8.74
C VAL A 61 4.13 -23.94 -9.52
N ASN A 62 5.18 -24.69 -9.85
CA ASN A 62 6.32 -24.19 -10.61
C ASN A 62 5.94 -23.79 -12.03
N GLU A 63 5.03 -24.52 -12.69
CA GLU A 63 4.52 -24.15 -14.02
C GLU A 63 3.70 -22.86 -13.98
N LEU A 64 2.88 -22.65 -12.94
CA LEU A 64 2.17 -21.37 -12.75
C LEU A 64 3.13 -20.21 -12.50
N ALA A 65 4.14 -20.42 -11.64
CA ALA A 65 5.17 -19.42 -11.38
C ALA A 65 5.91 -19.04 -12.67
N LYS A 66 6.24 -20.03 -13.51
CA LYS A 66 6.84 -19.79 -14.83
C LYS A 66 5.93 -18.97 -15.74
N ILE A 67 4.64 -19.31 -15.85
CA ILE A 67 3.67 -18.54 -16.64
C ILE A 67 3.64 -17.07 -16.23
N VAL A 68 3.62 -16.80 -14.92
CA VAL A 68 3.60 -15.44 -14.37
C VAL A 68 4.91 -14.70 -14.67
N LYS A 69 6.06 -15.36 -14.47
CA LYS A 69 7.39 -14.78 -14.76
C LYS A 69 7.62 -14.48 -16.23
N ASP A 70 7.17 -15.36 -17.13
CA ASP A 70 7.27 -15.16 -18.58
C ASP A 70 6.49 -13.90 -19.04
N LEU A 71 5.59 -13.39 -18.21
CA LEU A 71 4.81 -12.15 -18.40
C LEU A 71 5.35 -10.97 -17.59
N HIS A 72 6.59 -11.06 -17.10
CA HIS A 72 7.29 -10.03 -16.32
C HIS A 72 6.62 -9.66 -14.98
N LEU A 73 5.82 -10.57 -14.42
CA LEU A 73 5.20 -10.43 -13.11
C LEU A 73 5.94 -11.27 -12.07
N LYS A 74 5.94 -10.84 -10.81
CA LYS A 74 6.47 -11.61 -9.68
C LYS A 74 5.36 -12.55 -9.16
N PRO A 75 5.53 -13.89 -9.19
CA PRO A 75 4.54 -14.79 -8.63
C PRO A 75 4.52 -14.69 -7.10
N MET A 76 3.31 -14.72 -6.52
CA MET A 76 3.10 -14.82 -5.08
C MET A 76 2.14 -15.97 -4.78
N ALA A 77 2.30 -16.63 -3.63
CA ALA A 77 1.40 -17.69 -3.18
C ALA A 77 1.34 -17.75 -1.65
N PHE A 78 0.30 -18.36 -1.10
CA PHE A 78 0.21 -18.66 0.33
C PHE A 78 1.14 -19.80 0.74
N ASN A 79 1.56 -19.83 2.01
CA ASN A 79 2.67 -20.65 2.48
C ASN A 79 2.35 -22.14 2.72
N ASP A 80 1.09 -22.46 2.93
CA ASP A 80 0.65 -23.70 3.58
C ASP A 80 0.96 -24.96 2.78
N GLY A 81 0.84 -24.90 1.46
CA GLY A 81 1.23 -26.00 0.57
C GLY A 81 2.74 -26.15 0.35
N PHE A 82 3.56 -25.17 0.73
CA PHE A 82 5.00 -25.19 0.45
C PHE A 82 5.74 -26.03 1.48
N TYR A 83 6.42 -27.09 1.01
CA TYR A 83 7.18 -28.04 1.83
C TYR A 83 6.35 -28.54 3.05
N TYR A 84 5.05 -28.80 2.83
CA TYR A 84 4.12 -29.30 3.84
C TYR A 84 4.67 -30.56 4.54
N ASN A 85 4.38 -30.73 5.84
CA ASN A 85 4.98 -31.73 6.72
C ASN A 85 6.52 -31.73 6.76
N ASN A 86 7.16 -30.60 6.40
CA ASN A 86 8.61 -30.50 6.24
C ASN A 86 9.19 -31.48 5.21
N ASP A 87 8.40 -31.90 4.22
CA ASP A 87 8.88 -32.80 3.17
C ASP A 87 9.92 -32.11 2.29
N ARG A 88 11.12 -32.68 2.25
CA ARG A 88 12.29 -32.19 1.47
C ARG A 88 12.65 -33.12 0.30
N SER A 89 11.85 -34.16 0.09
CA SER A 89 12.16 -35.27 -0.81
C SER A 89 11.30 -35.26 -2.09
N SER A 90 10.07 -34.74 -2.00
CA SER A 90 9.13 -34.74 -3.14
C SER A 90 9.46 -33.74 -4.26
N GLY A 91 10.38 -32.80 -4.03
CA GLY A 91 10.81 -31.81 -5.00
C GLY A 91 11.10 -30.44 -4.37
N THR A 92 11.38 -29.45 -5.23
CA THR A 92 11.65 -28.07 -4.83
C THR A 92 10.66 -27.11 -5.50
N PHE A 93 10.28 -26.08 -4.77
CA PHE A 93 9.47 -24.98 -5.30
C PHE A 93 10.38 -23.91 -5.90
N ASP A 94 9.88 -23.21 -6.92
CA ASP A 94 10.54 -22.05 -7.53
C ASP A 94 10.73 -20.94 -6.48
N SER A 95 11.99 -20.61 -6.17
CA SER A 95 12.35 -19.64 -5.13
C SER A 95 11.96 -18.21 -5.46
N ASP A 96 11.64 -17.90 -6.72
CA ASP A 96 11.15 -16.57 -7.11
C ASP A 96 9.71 -16.32 -6.64
N ILE A 97 8.99 -17.36 -6.20
CA ILE A 97 7.67 -17.21 -5.62
C ILE A 97 7.79 -16.48 -4.28
N ILE A 98 7.18 -15.29 -4.20
CA ILE A 98 6.97 -14.57 -2.95
C ILE A 98 5.98 -15.36 -2.12
N ILE A 99 6.30 -15.60 -0.86
CA ILE A 99 5.42 -16.32 0.05
C ILE A 99 4.63 -15.29 0.87
N SER A 100 3.32 -15.25 0.65
CA SER A 100 2.34 -14.62 1.54
C SER A 100 2.17 -15.54 2.74
N TYR A 101 2.97 -15.31 3.78
CA TYR A 101 3.04 -16.20 4.93
C TYR A 101 1.95 -15.86 5.94
N TRP A 102 0.89 -16.66 5.99
CA TRP A 102 -0.29 -16.33 6.77
C TRP A 102 -0.47 -17.18 8.02
N THR A 103 -0.18 -18.48 7.96
CA THR A 103 -0.47 -19.42 9.05
C THR A 103 0.76 -20.16 9.55
N ALA A 104 0.79 -20.43 10.87
CA ALA A 104 1.71 -21.38 11.49
C ALA A 104 1.23 -22.83 11.42
N GLY A 105 0.04 -23.05 10.84
CA GLY A 105 -0.67 -24.32 10.88
C GLY A 105 -1.34 -24.58 12.22
N TRP A 106 -1.99 -25.74 12.33
CA TRP A 106 -2.72 -26.18 13.52
C TRP A 106 -2.58 -27.69 13.70
N ASN A 107 -3.23 -28.27 14.71
CA ASN A 107 -3.16 -29.71 14.93
C ASN A 107 -3.68 -30.48 13.70
N GLY A 108 -2.85 -31.34 13.12
CA GLY A 108 -3.14 -32.05 11.86
C GLY A 108 -2.85 -31.25 10.58
N TYR A 109 -2.36 -30.00 10.69
CA TYR A 109 -2.00 -29.13 9.58
C TYR A 109 -0.59 -28.56 9.75
N THR A 110 0.43 -29.30 9.33
CA THR A 110 1.84 -28.96 9.60
C THR A 110 2.50 -28.30 8.40
N VAL A 111 2.54 -26.97 8.40
CA VAL A 111 3.21 -26.17 7.35
C VAL A 111 4.73 -26.09 7.55
N ALA A 112 5.50 -25.78 6.52
CA ALA A 112 6.91 -25.43 6.68
C ALA A 112 7.06 -24.13 7.49
N SER A 113 8.15 -23.97 8.25
CA SER A 113 8.41 -22.73 8.99
C SER A 113 8.79 -21.56 8.07
N SER A 114 8.49 -20.33 8.49
CA SER A 114 8.89 -19.13 7.75
C SER A 114 10.41 -19.00 7.69
N LYS A 115 11.12 -19.45 8.74
CA LYS A 115 12.58 -19.61 8.73
C LYS A 115 13.04 -20.49 7.57
N TYR A 116 12.49 -21.69 7.45
CA TYR A 116 12.89 -22.63 6.40
C TYR A 116 12.58 -22.10 5.00
N LEU A 117 11.41 -21.50 4.79
CA LEU A 117 11.06 -20.91 3.48
C LEU A 117 12.00 -19.75 3.12
N SER A 118 12.36 -18.90 4.09
CA SER A 118 13.33 -17.83 3.91
C SER A 118 14.74 -18.37 3.58
N GLU A 119 15.19 -19.43 4.28
CA GLU A 119 16.47 -20.12 4.01
C GLU A 119 16.50 -20.80 2.64
N LYS A 120 15.33 -21.18 2.09
CA LYS A 120 15.18 -21.67 0.72
C LYS A 120 15.18 -20.57 -0.34
N GLY A 121 15.37 -19.31 0.05
CA GLY A 121 15.51 -18.17 -0.85
C GLY A 121 14.20 -17.48 -1.20
N HIS A 122 13.07 -17.92 -0.63
CA HIS A 122 11.80 -17.23 -0.84
C HIS A 122 11.79 -15.88 -0.12
N LYS A 123 11.29 -14.85 -0.81
CA LYS A 123 10.93 -13.58 -0.18
C LYS A 123 9.61 -13.74 0.57
N ILE A 124 9.49 -13.13 1.74
CA ILE A 124 8.30 -13.25 2.59
C ILE A 124 7.52 -11.92 2.58
N LEU A 125 6.22 -12.00 2.32
CA LEU A 125 5.24 -10.99 2.69
C LEU A 125 4.55 -11.49 3.96
N ASN A 126 4.59 -10.72 5.06
CA ASN A 126 3.97 -11.13 6.31
C ASN A 126 2.46 -10.92 6.24
N THR A 127 1.68 -11.99 6.20
CA THR A 127 0.22 -11.95 6.04
C THR A 127 -0.45 -12.57 7.28
N ASN A 128 0.11 -12.30 8.46
CA ASN A 128 -0.23 -12.95 9.72
C ASN A 128 -1.74 -12.98 9.99
N ASP A 129 -2.30 -14.18 10.17
CA ASP A 129 -3.73 -14.39 10.38
C ASP A 129 -4.25 -13.80 11.71
N ALA A 130 -3.37 -13.42 12.63
CA ALA A 130 -3.70 -12.64 13.81
C ALA A 130 -4.43 -11.33 13.46
N TRP A 131 -4.19 -10.76 12.28
CA TRP A 131 -4.82 -9.50 11.84
C TRP A 131 -6.08 -9.70 11.02
N TYR A 132 -6.48 -10.94 10.70
CA TYR A 132 -7.61 -11.20 9.81
C TYR A 132 -8.94 -10.66 10.34
N TYR A 133 -9.80 -10.27 9.41
CA TYR A 133 -11.18 -9.89 9.68
C TYR A 133 -12.12 -10.46 8.60
N VAL A 134 -13.01 -11.36 8.99
CA VAL A 134 -14.07 -11.85 8.11
C VAL A 134 -15.26 -10.91 8.18
N LEU A 135 -15.62 -10.31 7.05
CA LEU A 135 -16.66 -9.30 6.93
C LEU A 135 -18.00 -9.84 7.45
N GLY A 136 -18.69 -9.02 8.25
CA GLY A 136 -19.94 -9.41 8.90
C GLY A 136 -19.75 -10.19 10.20
N ARG A 137 -18.53 -10.59 10.59
CA ARG A 137 -18.23 -11.13 11.92
C ARG A 137 -17.90 -9.98 12.89
N GLU A 138 -18.91 -9.20 13.26
CA GLU A 138 -18.73 -7.93 13.99
C GLU A 138 -18.49 -8.09 15.50
N THR A 139 -18.75 -9.27 16.06
CA THR A 139 -18.66 -9.52 17.50
C THR A 139 -17.89 -10.81 17.79
N LYS A 140 -17.35 -10.96 19.01
CA LYS A 140 -16.71 -12.20 19.47
C LYS A 140 -17.56 -13.47 19.35
N HIS A 141 -18.87 -13.32 19.24
CA HIS A 141 -19.82 -14.44 19.08
C HIS A 141 -20.10 -14.77 17.61
N SER A 142 -19.49 -14.04 16.68
CA SER A 142 -19.74 -14.20 15.24
C SER A 142 -18.84 -15.22 14.56
N GLY A 143 -17.93 -15.88 15.29
CA GLY A 143 -16.99 -16.88 14.77
C GLY A 143 -15.53 -16.40 14.81
N TRP A 144 -14.63 -17.24 14.29
CA TRP A 144 -13.20 -16.93 14.14
C TRP A 144 -12.96 -15.74 13.21
N TYR A 145 -11.87 -15.02 13.44
CA TYR A 145 -11.49 -13.83 12.68
C TYR A 145 -12.58 -12.75 12.69
N ASN A 146 -13.31 -12.63 13.81
CA ASN A 146 -14.20 -11.49 14.02
C ASN A 146 -13.41 -10.20 14.25
N LEU A 147 -14.08 -9.05 14.11
CA LEU A 147 -13.48 -7.73 14.24
C LEU A 147 -12.69 -7.55 15.55
N GLU A 148 -13.23 -8.00 16.69
CA GLU A 148 -12.57 -7.87 17.99
C GLU A 148 -11.27 -8.69 18.03
N GLN A 149 -11.27 -9.90 17.46
CA GLN A 149 -10.08 -10.71 17.35
C GLN A 149 -9.00 -10.03 16.48
N GLY A 150 -9.38 -9.52 15.31
CA GLY A 150 -8.44 -8.83 14.41
C GLY A 150 -7.83 -7.59 15.06
N LEU A 151 -8.65 -6.74 15.70
CA LEU A 151 -8.16 -5.55 16.43
C LEU A 151 -7.22 -5.93 17.58
N ASN A 152 -7.56 -6.96 18.36
CA ASN A 152 -6.71 -7.46 19.43
C ASN A 152 -5.39 -8.06 18.92
N GLY A 153 -5.42 -8.70 17.75
CA GLY A 153 -4.21 -9.20 17.08
C GLY A 153 -3.29 -8.06 16.67
N MET A 154 -3.82 -6.97 16.12
CA MET A 154 -3.03 -5.77 15.79
C MET A 154 -2.39 -5.12 17.01
N ASP A 155 -3.05 -5.19 18.17
CA ASP A 155 -2.50 -4.66 19.43
C ASP A 155 -1.38 -5.52 20.01
N LYS A 156 -1.31 -6.82 19.66
CA LYS A 156 -0.43 -7.81 20.29
C LYS A 156 0.64 -8.39 19.37
N THR A 157 0.46 -8.27 18.06
CA THR A 157 1.31 -8.89 17.06
C THR A 157 1.99 -7.80 16.23
N PRO A 158 3.30 -7.54 16.47
CA PRO A 158 4.08 -6.58 15.71
C PRO A 158 4.05 -6.84 14.20
N LEU A 159 4.13 -5.77 13.40
CA LEU A 159 4.10 -5.85 11.93
C LEU A 159 5.16 -6.81 11.35
N ASP A 160 6.33 -6.93 11.98
CA ASP A 160 7.42 -7.80 11.56
C ASP A 160 7.41 -9.20 12.19
N SER A 161 6.37 -9.52 12.97
CA SER A 161 6.18 -10.84 13.57
C SER A 161 5.58 -11.82 12.54
N VAL A 162 6.43 -12.59 11.87
CA VAL A 162 6.03 -13.63 10.92
C VAL A 162 5.70 -14.93 11.67
N PRO A 163 4.58 -15.61 11.39
CA PRO A 163 4.25 -16.86 12.07
C PRO A 163 5.31 -17.96 11.87
N LYS A 164 5.47 -18.82 12.88
CA LYS A 164 6.37 -19.98 12.86
C LYS A 164 7.82 -19.65 12.45
N SER A 165 8.38 -18.59 13.01
CA SER A 165 9.75 -18.14 12.73
C SER A 165 10.85 -18.96 13.41
N GLU A 166 10.48 -19.86 14.34
CA GLU A 166 11.43 -20.66 15.13
C GLU A 166 12.47 -19.78 15.88
N GLY A 167 12.06 -18.57 16.27
CA GLY A 167 12.93 -17.59 16.94
C GLY A 167 13.87 -16.81 16.00
N ALA A 168 13.86 -17.08 14.69
CA ALA A 168 14.65 -16.33 13.72
C ALA A 168 14.00 -14.99 13.36
N LYS A 169 14.83 -13.99 13.02
CA LYS A 169 14.38 -12.74 12.40
C LYS A 169 14.20 -12.96 10.90
N ILE A 170 12.95 -12.98 10.45
CA ILE A 170 12.61 -13.22 9.03
C ILE A 170 12.67 -11.90 8.25
N PRO A 171 13.47 -11.78 7.20
CA PRO A 171 13.42 -10.63 6.30
C PRO A 171 12.07 -10.58 5.57
N ILE A 172 11.38 -9.45 5.64
CA ILE A 172 10.07 -9.25 5.00
C ILE A 172 10.13 -8.16 3.94
N LEU A 173 9.33 -8.31 2.89
CA LEU A 173 9.06 -7.25 1.91
C LEU A 173 8.14 -6.16 2.49
N GLY A 174 7.35 -6.54 3.48
CA GLY A 174 6.31 -5.74 4.12
C GLY A 174 5.29 -6.67 4.78
N SER A 175 4.15 -6.11 5.14
CA SER A 175 3.06 -6.85 5.78
C SER A 175 1.72 -6.51 5.17
N MET A 176 0.80 -7.47 5.20
CA MET A 176 -0.53 -7.37 4.61
C MET A 176 -1.57 -7.77 5.65
N ILE A 177 -2.54 -6.89 5.88
CA ILE A 177 -3.78 -7.23 6.59
C ILE A 177 -4.79 -7.72 5.56
N ALA A 178 -5.56 -8.76 5.90
CA ALA A 178 -6.54 -9.36 4.99
C ALA A 178 -7.95 -9.36 5.60
N ALA A 179 -8.90 -8.84 4.83
CA ALA A 179 -10.31 -9.00 5.11
C ALA A 179 -10.90 -10.05 4.16
N TRP A 180 -11.73 -10.93 4.70
CA TRP A 180 -12.28 -12.09 4.00
C TRP A 180 -13.81 -12.05 3.95
N ALA A 181 -14.40 -12.81 3.05
CA ALA A 181 -15.84 -12.89 2.86
C ALA A 181 -16.33 -14.35 2.87
N ASP A 182 -15.89 -15.14 3.87
CA ASP A 182 -16.27 -16.55 4.05
C ASP A 182 -17.79 -16.77 3.99
N GLU A 183 -18.53 -15.80 4.51
CA GLU A 183 -19.99 -15.76 4.49
C GLU A 183 -20.43 -14.55 3.63
N PRO A 184 -20.39 -14.67 2.29
CA PRO A 184 -20.50 -13.53 1.38
C PRO A 184 -21.89 -12.88 1.36
N SER A 185 -22.89 -13.51 1.98
CA SER A 185 -24.23 -12.94 2.17
C SER A 185 -24.31 -11.95 3.33
N ARG A 186 -23.31 -11.90 4.23
CA ARG A 186 -23.29 -10.94 5.33
C ARG A 186 -23.06 -9.52 4.80
N ALA A 187 -23.74 -8.56 5.44
CA ALA A 187 -23.63 -7.16 5.06
C ALA A 187 -22.22 -6.61 5.34
N PHE A 188 -21.70 -5.83 4.39
CA PHE A 188 -20.45 -5.11 4.57
C PHE A 188 -20.65 -3.88 5.48
N ASN A 189 -19.96 -3.86 6.62
CA ASN A 189 -19.91 -2.69 7.50
C ASN A 189 -18.66 -1.85 7.19
N LYS A 190 -18.86 -0.75 6.44
CA LYS A 190 -17.78 0.15 6.03
C LYS A 190 -17.08 0.82 7.21
N GLU A 191 -17.80 1.20 8.27
CA GLU A 191 -17.24 1.88 9.43
C GLU A 191 -16.28 0.97 10.19
N ASN A 192 -16.70 -0.27 10.46
CA ASN A 192 -15.86 -1.26 11.12
C ASN A 192 -14.67 -1.68 10.27
N PHE A 193 -14.84 -1.79 8.95
CA PHE A 193 -13.73 -2.04 8.03
C PHE A 193 -12.68 -0.93 8.07
N ILE A 194 -13.10 0.34 8.05
CA ILE A 194 -12.18 1.48 8.17
C ILE A 194 -11.50 1.48 9.54
N ARG A 195 -12.25 1.26 10.63
CA ARG A 195 -11.69 1.16 11.98
C ARG A 195 -10.61 0.08 12.09
N TRP A 196 -10.81 -1.07 11.44
CA TRP A 196 -9.83 -2.16 11.38
C TRP A 196 -8.56 -1.75 10.61
N ILE A 197 -8.69 -1.07 9.46
CA ILE A 197 -7.54 -0.51 8.74
C ILE A 197 -6.79 0.52 9.59
N ASP A 198 -7.52 1.48 10.15
CA ASP A 198 -6.94 2.58 10.94
C ASP A 198 -6.18 2.05 12.15
N ARG A 199 -6.70 1.01 12.82
CA ARG A 199 -6.01 0.36 13.93
C ARG A 199 -4.63 -0.16 13.53
N PHE A 200 -4.52 -0.82 12.37
CA PHE A 200 -3.23 -1.34 11.92
C PHE A 200 -2.24 -0.20 11.63
N VAL A 201 -2.72 0.87 11.00
CA VAL A 201 -1.90 2.07 10.70
C VAL A 201 -1.45 2.76 11.99
N GLU A 202 -2.33 2.93 12.97
CA GLU A 202 -2.02 3.56 14.27
C GLU A 202 -0.92 2.81 15.02
N ARG A 203 -1.02 1.48 15.08
CA ARG A 203 -0.03 0.63 15.77
C ARG A 203 1.33 0.60 15.09
N ASN A 204 1.37 0.92 13.79
CA ASN A 204 2.56 0.80 12.96
C ASN A 204 2.89 2.12 12.24
N SER A 205 2.58 3.25 12.87
CA SER A 205 2.56 4.57 12.23
C SER A 205 3.88 5.00 11.59
N SER A 206 5.02 4.50 12.06
CA SER A 206 6.33 4.73 11.45
C SER A 206 6.51 4.05 10.08
N TYR A 207 5.73 3.00 9.77
CA TYR A 207 5.78 2.26 8.50
C TYR A 207 4.85 2.83 7.42
N PHE A 208 3.90 3.69 7.80
CA PHE A 208 2.94 4.28 6.87
C PHE A 208 3.31 5.74 6.56
N ARG A 209 3.10 6.19 5.33
CA ARG A 209 3.35 7.59 4.95
C ARG A 209 2.33 8.53 5.61
N ALA A 210 2.79 9.72 6.02
CA ALA A 210 1.92 10.80 6.45
C ALA A 210 0.89 11.17 5.36
N ASN A 211 -0.24 11.74 5.76
CA ASN A 211 -1.28 12.23 4.86
C ASN A 211 -1.01 13.70 4.51
N TYR A 212 -0.63 13.95 3.26
CA TYR A 212 -0.35 15.29 2.73
C TYR A 212 -1.54 15.94 2.01
N LYS A 213 -2.74 15.35 2.03
CA LYS A 213 -3.90 15.89 1.28
C LYS A 213 -4.19 17.36 1.58
N GLN A 214 -4.03 17.79 2.83
CA GLN A 214 -4.22 19.20 3.21
C GLN A 214 -3.08 20.09 2.70
N VAL A 215 -1.84 19.61 2.76
CA VAL A 215 -0.68 20.31 2.17
C VAL A 215 -0.88 20.50 0.67
N ASP A 216 -1.27 19.44 -0.05
CA ASP A 216 -1.51 19.49 -1.49
C ASP A 216 -2.68 20.42 -1.85
N SER A 217 -3.74 20.40 -1.05
CA SER A 217 -4.86 21.34 -1.17
C SER A 217 -4.40 22.79 -1.01
N GLU A 218 -3.61 23.13 0.00
CA GLU A 218 -3.10 24.49 0.16
C GLU A 218 -2.11 24.90 -0.93
N LEU A 219 -1.24 23.99 -1.39
CA LEU A 219 -0.34 24.24 -2.53
C LEU A 219 -1.12 24.57 -3.81
N SER A 220 -2.22 23.86 -4.06
CA SER A 220 -3.08 24.12 -5.23
C SER A 220 -3.78 25.48 -5.22
N LYS A 221 -3.89 26.12 -4.04
CA LYS A 221 -4.49 27.46 -3.88
C LYS A 221 -3.47 28.59 -4.03
N VAL A 222 -2.18 28.29 -4.13
CA VAL A 222 -1.13 29.31 -4.32
C VAL A 222 -1.35 30.02 -5.66
N PRO A 223 -1.34 31.37 -5.71
CA PRO A 223 -1.48 32.11 -6.96
C PRO A 223 -0.41 31.71 -7.98
N LYS A 224 -0.82 31.47 -9.22
CA LYS A 224 0.10 31.12 -10.31
C LYS A 224 1.06 32.26 -10.65
N ASN A 225 0.60 33.50 -10.57
CA ASN A 225 1.44 34.68 -10.76
C ASN A 225 1.81 35.29 -9.41
N LEU A 226 3.08 35.17 -9.03
CA LEU A 226 3.61 35.76 -7.80
C LEU A 226 4.20 37.17 -8.01
N GLU A 227 4.30 37.67 -9.25
CA GLU A 227 4.83 39.00 -9.56
C GLU A 227 3.90 40.14 -9.14
N ASP A 228 2.65 39.83 -8.83
CA ASP A 228 1.68 40.79 -8.32
C ASP A 228 1.78 40.98 -6.78
N TYR A 229 2.74 40.32 -6.12
CA TYR A 229 2.94 40.35 -4.67
C TYR A 229 4.35 40.82 -4.27
N THR A 230 4.49 41.37 -3.07
CA THR A 230 5.76 41.89 -2.56
C THR A 230 6.80 40.77 -2.42
N SER A 231 8.07 41.08 -2.68
CA SER A 231 9.16 40.12 -2.57
C SER A 231 9.29 39.51 -1.17
N GLU A 232 9.01 40.28 -0.11
CA GLU A 232 9.04 39.79 1.27
C GLU A 232 7.96 38.74 1.54
N SER A 233 6.71 38.99 1.13
CA SER A 233 5.61 38.05 1.35
C SER A 233 5.77 36.78 0.52
N VAL A 234 6.25 36.92 -0.72
CA VAL A 234 6.60 35.78 -1.60
C VAL A 234 7.77 34.97 -1.02
N ALA A 235 8.79 35.61 -0.44
CA ALA A 235 9.90 34.92 0.20
C ALA A 235 9.44 34.06 1.40
N LYS A 236 8.52 34.57 2.23
CA LYS A 236 7.92 33.82 3.35
C LYS A 236 7.15 32.59 2.85
N LEU A 237 6.35 32.72 1.80
CA LEU A 237 5.63 31.60 1.19
C LEU A 237 6.60 30.54 0.65
N LYS A 238 7.63 30.94 -0.11
CA LYS A 238 8.65 30.03 -0.65
C LYS A 238 9.40 29.30 0.46
N GLN A 239 9.78 30.00 1.52
CA GLN A 239 10.45 29.39 2.68
C GLN A 239 9.60 28.25 3.29
N VAL A 240 8.28 28.44 3.40
CA VAL A 240 7.40 27.36 3.88
C VAL A 240 7.35 26.21 2.88
N MET A 241 7.17 26.50 1.58
CA MET A 241 7.12 25.48 0.53
C MET A 241 8.40 24.62 0.51
N ASP A 242 9.57 25.25 0.59
CA ASP A 242 10.87 24.58 0.58
C ASP A 242 11.12 23.75 1.86
N SER A 243 10.42 24.05 2.96
CA SER A 243 10.55 23.34 4.24
C SER A 243 9.75 22.02 4.30
N ILE A 244 8.90 21.75 3.30
CA ILE A 244 8.00 20.59 3.28
C ILE A 244 8.80 19.33 2.97
N ASN A 245 9.10 18.55 4.00
CA ASN A 245 9.57 17.18 3.82
C ASN A 245 8.38 16.28 3.40
N ARG A 246 8.51 15.51 2.31
CA ARG A 246 7.49 14.61 1.74
C ARG A 246 7.64 13.13 2.12
N ASP A 247 8.65 12.82 2.94
CA ASP A 247 9.02 11.47 3.36
C ASP A 247 8.66 11.19 4.82
N LEU A 248 7.82 12.03 5.44
CA LEU A 248 7.38 11.83 6.82
C LEU A 248 6.37 10.68 6.94
N SER A 249 6.42 10.00 8.07
CA SER A 249 5.55 8.88 8.40
C SER A 249 4.27 9.33 9.11
N ARG A 250 3.30 8.43 9.30
CA ARG A 250 2.09 8.71 10.09
C ARG A 250 2.43 9.08 11.54
N ALA A 251 3.57 8.65 12.07
CA ALA A 251 4.04 9.06 13.40
C ALA A 251 4.30 10.57 13.49
N ASP A 252 4.62 11.21 12.36
CA ASP A 252 4.94 12.64 12.25
C ASP A 252 3.76 13.47 11.69
N GLN A 253 2.54 12.94 11.72
CA GLN A 253 1.39 13.59 11.09
C GLN A 253 1.17 15.03 11.60
N ALA A 254 1.38 15.28 12.89
CA ALA A 254 1.28 16.62 13.46
C ALA A 254 2.21 17.65 12.79
N LYS A 255 3.41 17.21 12.34
CA LYS A 255 4.34 18.06 11.60
C LYS A 255 3.83 18.36 10.19
N VAL A 256 3.22 17.37 9.54
CA VAL A 256 2.58 17.55 8.23
C VAL A 256 1.37 18.48 8.32
N ASP A 257 0.57 18.37 9.37
CA ASP A 257 -0.56 19.26 9.62
C ASP A 257 -0.08 20.70 9.90
N ALA A 258 1.06 20.85 10.61
CA ALA A 258 1.71 22.15 10.81
C ALA A 258 2.20 22.75 9.48
N TYR A 259 2.71 21.96 8.53
CA TYR A 259 3.05 22.45 7.19
C TYR A 259 1.83 22.99 6.46
N ALA A 260 0.70 22.29 6.50
CA ALA A 260 -0.54 22.76 5.87
C ALA A 260 -1.01 24.09 6.47
N ASN A 261 -0.96 24.23 7.80
CA ASN A 261 -1.30 25.48 8.46
C ASN A 261 -0.34 26.62 8.11
N ALA A 262 0.98 26.36 8.12
CA ALA A 262 1.99 27.35 7.75
C ALA A 262 1.83 27.81 6.29
N LEU A 263 1.54 26.89 5.37
CA LEU A 263 1.25 27.20 3.97
C LEU A 263 0.02 28.09 3.85
N LYS A 264 -1.06 27.75 4.54
CA LYS A 264 -2.28 28.55 4.56
C LYS A 264 -2.00 29.98 5.02
N VAL A 265 -1.30 30.13 6.15
CA VAL A 265 -0.94 31.44 6.72
C VAL A 265 -0.06 32.24 5.76
N ALA A 266 0.97 31.63 5.17
CA ALA A 266 1.87 32.33 4.26
C ALA A 266 1.18 32.72 2.94
N ARG A 267 0.28 31.86 2.43
CA ARG A 267 -0.54 32.14 1.25
C ARG A 267 -1.51 33.30 1.49
N GLU A 268 -2.21 33.30 2.63
CA GLU A 268 -3.15 34.37 3.00
C GLU A 268 -2.43 35.67 3.39
N GLY A 269 -1.17 35.58 3.84
CA GLY A 269 -0.29 36.70 4.13
C GLY A 269 0.45 37.29 2.92
N LEU A 270 0.14 36.84 1.70
CA LEU A 270 0.67 37.47 0.48
C LEU A 270 0.19 38.92 0.37
N VAL A 271 1.12 39.86 0.21
CA VAL A 271 0.81 41.29 0.14
C VAL A 271 0.88 41.74 -1.31
N ALA A 272 -0.25 42.16 -1.87
CA ALA A 272 -0.30 42.63 -3.26
C ALA A 272 0.54 43.91 -3.43
N ILE A 273 1.24 44.01 -4.56
CA ILE A 273 1.94 45.23 -4.95
C ILE A 273 0.88 46.28 -5.33
N GLU A 274 0.90 47.42 -4.65
CA GLU A 274 0.11 48.56 -5.09
C GLU A 274 0.70 49.15 -6.38
N ARG A 275 -0.02 48.97 -7.49
CA ARG A 275 0.23 49.68 -8.75
C ARG A 275 -0.68 50.89 -8.78
N LYS A 276 -0.11 52.09 -8.89
CA LYS A 276 -0.90 53.30 -9.17
C LYS A 276 -0.92 53.55 -10.67
N ASP A 277 -2.11 53.89 -11.17
CA ASP A 277 -2.26 54.40 -12.53
C ASP A 277 -1.77 55.84 -12.56
N TYR A 278 -0.77 56.11 -13.40
CA TYR A 278 -0.27 57.45 -13.69
C TYR A 278 -0.65 57.80 -15.11
N THR A 279 -1.41 58.88 -15.29
CA THR A 279 -1.76 59.40 -16.61
C THR A 279 -0.71 60.42 -17.03
N LEU A 280 0.14 60.06 -17.99
CA LEU A 280 1.01 61.01 -18.66
C LEU A 280 0.15 61.80 -19.66
N LYS A 281 0.13 63.14 -19.53
CA LYS A 281 -0.52 64.04 -20.49
C LYS A 281 0.56 64.83 -21.21
N ILE A 282 0.62 64.69 -22.53
CA ILE A 282 1.50 65.47 -23.40
C ILE A 282 0.69 66.65 -23.92
N MET A 283 1.15 67.86 -23.62
CA MET A 283 0.52 69.12 -24.04
C MET A 283 1.33 69.75 -25.16
N GLU A 284 0.69 70.17 -26.24
CA GLU A 284 1.29 70.97 -27.31
C GLU A 284 0.51 72.28 -27.41
N ASN A 285 1.22 73.42 -27.34
CA ASN A 285 0.63 74.77 -27.42
C ASN A 285 -0.55 75.02 -26.44
N GLY A 286 -0.52 74.40 -25.26
CA GLY A 286 -1.58 74.55 -24.25
C GLY A 286 -2.81 73.65 -24.48
N VAL A 287 -2.82 72.82 -25.52
CA VAL A 287 -3.87 71.84 -25.81
C VAL A 287 -3.36 70.43 -25.54
N LEU A 288 -4.22 69.56 -25.00
CA LEU A 288 -3.88 68.16 -24.77
C LEU A 288 -3.66 67.45 -26.10
N ALA A 289 -2.43 67.06 -26.41
CA ALA A 289 -2.06 66.40 -27.65
C ALA A 289 -2.22 64.88 -27.55
N LYS A 290 -1.78 64.28 -26.43
CA LYS A 290 -1.90 62.84 -26.14
C LYS A 290 -2.05 62.59 -24.64
N SER A 291 -2.76 61.52 -24.28
CA SER A 291 -2.72 60.96 -22.93
C SER A 291 -2.44 59.47 -22.98
N GLN A 292 -1.66 58.97 -22.03
CA GLN A 292 -1.39 57.54 -21.88
C GLN A 292 -1.35 57.18 -20.40
N VAL A 293 -2.02 56.08 -20.04
CA VAL A 293 -2.02 55.55 -18.68
C VAL A 293 -0.88 54.55 -18.54
N PHE A 294 -0.02 54.77 -17.55
CA PHE A 294 1.05 53.87 -17.15
C PHE A 294 0.71 53.26 -15.80
N LYS A 295 0.84 51.94 -15.69
CA LYS A 295 0.85 51.25 -14.38
C LYS A 295 2.27 51.22 -13.87
N GLN A 296 2.58 52.00 -12.83
CA GLN A 296 3.91 51.99 -12.22
C GLN A 296 3.81 51.53 -10.76
N LEU A 297 4.80 50.74 -10.32
CA LEU A 297 5.04 50.44 -8.90
C LEU A 297 5.09 51.75 -8.11
N LYS A 298 4.46 51.79 -6.93
CA LYS A 298 4.56 52.94 -6.02
C LYS A 298 6.04 53.30 -5.81
N LEU A 299 6.40 54.56 -6.04
CA LEU A 299 7.80 55.06 -5.98
C LEU A 299 8.52 54.84 -4.63
N THR A 300 7.80 54.44 -3.57
CA THR A 300 8.35 54.15 -2.25
C THR A 300 9.23 52.90 -2.19
N ASP A 301 9.20 52.04 -3.21
CA ASP A 301 9.99 50.80 -3.25
C ASP A 301 11.40 50.96 -3.84
N PHE A 302 11.74 52.14 -4.37
CA PHE A 302 13.13 52.49 -4.68
C PHE A 302 13.81 53.03 -3.41
N LYS A 303 14.13 52.15 -2.46
CA LYS A 303 15.18 52.50 -1.47
C LYS A 303 16.48 52.74 -2.24
N LYS A 304 16.97 53.99 -2.16
CA LYS A 304 18.29 54.40 -2.66
C LYS A 304 19.33 53.35 -2.24
N LYS A 305 19.96 52.70 -3.22
CA LYS A 305 21.30 52.12 -3.05
C LYS A 305 22.30 53.24 -2.79
#